data_AF-A0A920TEP2-F1
#
_entry.id   AF-A0A920TEP2-F1
#
_cell.length_a   1.000
_cell.length_b   1.000
_cell.length_c   1.000
_cell.angle_alpha   90.00
_cell.angle_beta   90.00
_cell.angle_gamma   90.00
#
_symmetry.space_group_name_H-M   'P 1'
#
loop_
_entity.id
_entity.type
_entity.pdbx_description
1 polymer ?
#
loop_
_entity_poly.entity_id
_entity_poly.type
_entity_poly.pdbx_seq_one_letter_code
_entity_poly.pdbx_strand_id
1 'polypeptide(L)' 'MKIAGWCEAHYIDLMPHNPLGPVSPAACIHLGAASPNFSWLEERSPEPGLNF' A
#
# COMPACT_ATOMS: atom_id res chain seq x y z
N MET A 1 -0.41 10.53 -9.12
CA MET A 1 0.25 9.21 -9.16
C MET A 1 1.49 9.23 -10.06
N LYS A 2 2.58 9.93 -9.67
CA LYS A 2 3.77 10.07 -10.54
C LYS A 2 4.57 8.78 -10.66
N ILE A 3 4.99 8.22 -9.52
CA ILE A 3 5.80 7.00 -9.46
C ILE A 3 4.99 5.80 -10.00
N ALA A 4 3.73 5.67 -9.58
CA ALA A 4 2.89 4.56 -10.03
C ALA A 4 2.68 4.53 -11.56
N GLY A 5 2.51 5.68 -12.21
CA GLY A 5 2.40 5.76 -13.68
C GLY A 5 3.72 5.47 -14.40
N TRP A 6 4.87 5.81 -13.81
CA TRP A 6 6.17 5.35 -14.33
C TRP A 6 6.32 3.83 -14.19
N CYS A 7 5.97 3.27 -13.05
CA CYS A 7 5.99 1.82 -12.84
C CYS A 7 5.08 1.11 -13.85
N GLU A 8 3.88 1.62 -14.08
CA GLU A 8 2.93 1.07 -15.07
C GLU A 8 3.52 1.04 -16.48
N ALA A 9 4.15 2.13 -16.94
CA ALA A 9 4.81 2.19 -18.24
C ALA A 9 5.96 1.19 -18.42
N HIS A 10 6.51 0.69 -17.31
CA HIS A 10 7.60 -0.27 -17.27
C HIS A 10 7.17 -1.68 -16.84
N TYR A 11 5.86 -1.97 -16.79
CA TYR A 11 5.31 -3.27 -16.35
C TYR A 11 5.79 -3.67 -14.95
N ILE A 12 5.89 -2.69 -14.06
CA ILE A 12 6.29 -2.88 -12.67
C ILE A 12 5.04 -2.74 -11.79
N ASP A 13 4.81 -3.79 -10.99
CA ASP A 13 3.76 -3.82 -9.98
C ASP A 13 4.14 -2.99 -8.74
N LEU A 14 3.11 -2.41 -8.10
CA LEU A 14 3.27 -1.58 -6.92
C LEU A 14 2.89 -2.36 -5.64
N MET A 15 3.82 -2.39 -4.69
CA MET A 15 3.62 -2.96 -3.34
C MET A 15 4.10 -1.94 -2.30
N PRO A 16 3.21 -1.11 -1.72
CA PRO A 16 3.61 -0.14 -0.71
C PRO A 16 4.10 -0.81 0.57
N HIS A 17 5.27 -0.37 1.04
CA HIS A 17 5.77 -0.72 2.36
C HIS A 17 4.96 0.02 3.43
N ASN A 18 4.38 -0.71 4.38
CA ASN A 18 3.39 -0.16 5.33
C ASN A 18 3.53 -0.75 6.76
N PRO A 19 4.65 -0.49 7.47
CA PRO A 19 4.88 -0.97 8.83
C PRO A 19 4.24 -0.09 9.92
N LEU A 20 3.52 0.96 9.53
CA LEU A 20 3.04 2.01 10.42
C LEU A 20 1.62 1.71 10.95
N GLY A 21 1.14 2.56 11.87
CA GLY A 21 -0.21 2.45 12.43
C GLY A 21 -1.34 2.74 11.41
N PRO A 22 -2.61 2.70 11.84
CA PRO A 22 -3.80 2.50 10.99
C PRO A 22 -4.05 3.57 9.91
N VAL A 23 -3.46 4.76 10.03
CA VAL A 23 -3.56 5.82 9.02
C VAL A 23 -2.80 5.44 7.73
N SER A 24 -1.66 4.77 7.87
CA SER A 24 -0.82 4.39 6.74
C SER A 24 -1.49 3.31 5.85
N PRO A 25 -2.05 2.20 6.40
CA PRO A 25 -2.88 1.28 5.63
C PRO A 25 -4.03 1.98 4.91
N ALA A 26 -4.75 2.90 5.58
CA ALA A 26 -5.84 3.64 4.95
C ALA A 26 -5.37 4.46 3.75
N ALA A 27 -4.23 5.16 3.85
CA ALA A 27 -3.64 5.89 2.74
C ALA A 27 -3.21 4.96 1.60
N CYS A 28 -2.58 3.82 1.90
CA CYS A 28 -2.17 2.84 0.92
C CYS A 28 -3.36 2.18 0.20
N ILE A 29 -4.50 1.98 0.87
CA ILE A 29 -5.74 1.49 0.25
C ILE A 29 -6.28 2.51 -0.75
N HIS A 30 -6.32 3.79 -0.39
CA HIS A 30 -6.73 4.84 -1.33
C HIS A 30 -5.80 4.91 -2.55
N LEU A 31 -4.49 4.75 -2.33
CA LEU A 31 -3.50 4.64 -3.40
C LEU A 31 -3.79 3.46 -4.31
N GLY A 32 -3.99 2.26 -3.74
CA GLY A 32 -4.27 1.04 -4.50
C GLY A 32 -5.57 1.10 -5.29
N ALA A 33 -6.63 1.67 -4.70
CA ALA A 33 -7.89 1.87 -5.40
C ALA A 33 -7.77 2.83 -6.61
N ALA A 34 -6.80 3.74 -6.58
CA ALA A 34 -6.54 4.71 -7.64
C ALA A 34 -5.43 4.29 -8.63
N SER A 35 -4.83 3.10 -8.47
CA SER A 35 -3.70 2.62 -9.31
C SER A 35 -4.01 1.27 -9.95
N PRO A 36 -3.96 1.13 -11.29
CA PRO A 36 -4.27 -0.14 -11.96
C PRO A 36 -3.20 -1.22 -11.80
N ASN A 37 -1.95 -0.83 -11.51
CA ASN A 37 -0.81 -1.73 -11.29
C ASN A 37 -0.54 -2.02 -9.80
N PHE A 38 -1.58 -2.00 -8.96
CA PHE A 38 -1.45 -2.35 -7.55
C PHE A 38 -1.54 -3.86 -7.35
N SER A 39 -0.55 -4.45 -6.69
CA SER A 39 -0.45 -5.91 -6.53
C SER A 39 -0.78 -6.37 -5.12
N TRP A 40 -0.02 -5.92 -4.11
CA TRP A 40 -0.25 -6.27 -2.71
C TRP A 40 -0.03 -5.09 -1.77
N LEU A 41 -0.69 -5.16 -0.62
CA LEU A 41 -0.47 -4.26 0.51
C LEU A 41 0.18 -5.05 1.66
N GLU A 42 1.31 -4.55 2.16
CA GLU A 42 1.80 -4.98 3.47
C GLU A 42 0.83 -4.49 4.55
N GLU A 43 0.41 -5.41 5.42
CA GLU A 43 -0.44 -5.07 6.57
C GLU A 43 0.22 -5.59 7.83
N ARG A 44 0.14 -4.78 8.89
CA ARG A 44 0.58 -5.19 10.21
C ARG A 44 -0.52 -6.03 10.85
N SER A 45 -0.25 -7.32 11.09
CA SER A 45 -1.14 -8.10 11.95
C SER A 45 -1.15 -7.50 13.36
N PRO A 46 -2.32 -7.34 14.00
CA PRO A 46 -2.37 -6.91 15.39
C PRO A 46 -1.59 -7.90 16.27
N GLU A 47 -0.66 -7.38 17.06
CA GLU A 47 0.02 -8.15 18.09
C GLU A 47 -0.96 -8.38 19.25
N PRO A 48 -1.11 -9.62 19.75
CA PRO A 48 -1.99 -9.87 20.89
C PRO A 48 -1.60 -9.01 22.09
N GLY A 49 -2.48 -8.08 22.48
CA GLY A 49 -2.29 -7.19 23.64
C GLY A 49 -2.00 -5.71 23.33
N LEU A 50 -1.82 -5.34 22.06
CA LEU A 50 -1.74 -3.93 21.63
C LEU A 50 -3.06 -3.52 20.97
N ASN A 51 -3.76 -2.55 21.57
CA ASN A 51 -5.11 -2.11 21.16
C ASN A 51 -5.08 -1.06 20.02
N PHE A 52 -4.04 -1.07 19.19
CA PHE A 52 -3.88 -0.12 18.09
C PHE A 52 -3.26 -0.78 16.87
#